data_AF-A0A661QFM2-F1
#
_entry.id   AF-A0A661QFM2-F1
#
_cell.length_a   1.000
_cell.length_b   1.000
_cell.length_c   1.000
_cell.angle_alpha   90.00
_cell.angle_beta   90.00
_cell.angle_gamma   90.00
#
_symmetry.space_group_name_H-M   'P 1'
#
loop_
_entity.id
_entity.type
_entity.pdbx_description
1 polymer ?
#
loop_
_entity_poly.entity_id
_entity_poly.type
_entity_poly.pdbx_seq_one_letter_code
_entity_poly.pdbx_strand_id
1 'polypeptide(L)' 'TGPIVRGDIGTVTEHIKTLQDNAPELLNLYLQMGVVTVTNSQRSGRLNPESAAALQALFSAKIKECNAI' A
#
# COMPACT_ATOMS: atom_id res chain seq x y z
N THR A 1 -11.40 -0.65 -10.25
CA THR A 1 -10.71 0.47 -9.55
C THR A 1 -10.50 0.09 -8.09
N GLY A 2 -9.33 -0.49 -7.75
CA GLY A 2 -9.01 -0.87 -6.35
C GLY A 2 -8.72 0.33 -5.45
N PRO A 3 -8.67 0.15 -4.12
CA PRO A 3 -8.53 1.24 -3.15
C PRO A 3 -7.25 2.07 -3.35
N ILE A 4 -6.14 1.44 -3.72
CA ILE A 4 -4.87 2.12 -4.04
C ILE A 4 -5.04 3.10 -5.21
N VAL A 5 -5.72 2.69 -6.28
CA VAL A 5 -5.93 3.54 -7.47
C VAL A 5 -6.79 4.75 -7.13
N ARG A 6 -7.73 4.61 -6.17
CA ARG A 6 -8.60 5.70 -5.71
C ARG A 6 -7.94 6.61 -4.66
N GLY A 7 -6.76 6.26 -4.15
CA GLY A 7 -6.14 7.00 -3.04
C GLY A 7 -6.78 6.72 -1.67
N ASP A 8 -7.52 5.62 -1.55
CA ASP A 8 -8.29 5.25 -0.36
C ASP A 8 -7.38 4.65 0.73
N ILE A 9 -6.68 5.53 1.44
CA ILE A 9 -5.67 5.13 2.44
C ILE A 9 -6.28 4.41 3.64
N GLY A 10 -7.53 4.74 4.00
CA GLY A 10 -8.26 4.08 5.08
C GLY A 10 -8.46 2.60 4.78
N THR A 11 -8.98 2.28 3.59
CA THR A 11 -9.17 0.89 3.16
C THR A 11 -7.84 0.14 3.04
N VAL A 12 -6.79 0.78 2.51
CA VAL A 12 -5.45 0.16 2.41
C VAL A 12 -4.87 -0.15 3.79
N THR A 13 -5.07 0.74 4.77
CA THR A 13 -4.62 0.53 6.15
C THR A 13 -5.35 -0.64 6.80
N GLU A 14 -6.66 -0.76 6.58
CA GLU A 14 -7.45 -1.89 7.06
C GLU A 14 -6.99 -3.21 6.45
N HIS A 15 -6.76 -3.25 5.13
CA HIS A 15 -6.21 -4.44 4.47
C HIS A 15 -4.86 -4.88 5.08
N ILE A 16 -3.95 -3.92 5.34
CA ILE A 16 -2.65 -4.20 5.96
C ILE A 16 -2.86 -4.83 7.34
N LYS A 17 -3.74 -4.25 8.16
CA LYS A 17 -4.04 -4.76 9.49
C LYS A 17 -4.64 -6.17 9.42
N THR A 18 -5.63 -6.39 8.55
CA THR A 18 -6.26 -7.71 8.38
C THR A 18 -5.26 -8.77 7.95
N LEU A 19 -4.34 -8.44 7.03
CA LEU A 19 -3.27 -9.36 6.62
C LEU A 19 -2.29 -9.61 7.75
N GLN A 20 -1.90 -8.58 8.51
CA GLN A 20 -1.03 -8.73 9.66
C GLN A 20 -1.65 -9.67 10.73
N ASP A 21 -2.96 -9.57 10.96
CA ASP A 21 -3.66 -10.34 11.99
C ASP A 21 -3.97 -11.78 11.55
N ASN A 22 -4.25 -12.02 10.25
CA ASN A 22 -4.83 -13.29 9.78
C ASN A 22 -3.95 -14.06 8.77
N ALA A 23 -3.03 -13.39 8.08
CA ALA A 23 -2.19 -13.99 7.04
C ALA A 23 -0.85 -13.23 6.91
N PRO A 24 -0.02 -13.19 7.99
CA PRO A 24 1.21 -12.40 8.01
C PRO A 24 2.21 -12.81 6.91
N GLU A 25 2.17 -14.05 6.43
CA GLU A 25 2.96 -14.55 5.31
C GLU A 25 2.63 -13.85 3.97
N LEU A 26 1.42 -13.30 3.82
CA LEU A 26 0.98 -12.57 2.64
C LEU A 26 1.26 -11.06 2.73
N LEU A 27 1.58 -10.55 3.92
CA LEU A 27 1.71 -9.13 4.16
C LEU A 27 2.79 -8.50 3.29
N ASN A 28 3.98 -9.09 3.24
CA ASN A 28 5.08 -8.55 2.43
C ASN A 28 4.70 -8.51 0.93
N LEU A 29 4.07 -9.57 0.40
CA LEU A 29 3.61 -9.60 -0.98
C LEU A 29 2.62 -8.46 -1.27
N TYR A 30 1.64 -8.25 -0.39
CA TYR A 30 0.66 -7.17 -0.52
C TYR A 30 1.32 -5.78 -0.54
N LEU A 31 2.29 -5.54 0.35
CA LEU A 31 3.01 -4.27 0.41
C LEU A 31 3.80 -3.99 -0.88
N GLN A 32 4.52 -5.00 -1.41
CA GLN A 32 5.25 -4.85 -2.67
C GLN A 32 4.31 -4.57 -3.85
N MET A 33 3.19 -5.29 -3.94
CA MET A 33 2.17 -5.01 -4.94
C MET A 33 1.57 -3.60 -4.80
N GLY A 34 1.43 -3.12 -3.55
CA GLY A 34 1.01 -1.78 -3.23
C GLY A 34 1.89 -0.71 -3.87
N VAL A 35 3.21 -0.81 -3.69
CA VAL A 35 4.21 0.10 -4.26
C VAL A 35 4.14 0.15 -5.79
N VAL A 36 4.06 -1.01 -6.44
CA VAL A 36 3.93 -1.10 -7.91
C VAL A 36 2.63 -0.45 -8.38
N THR A 37 1.53 -0.68 -7.65
CA THR A 37 0.21 -0.15 -7.99
C THR A 37 0.17 1.38 -7.85
N VAL A 38 0.78 1.95 -6.80
CA VAL A 38 0.88 3.40 -6.63
C VAL A 38 1.68 4.01 -7.78
N THR A 39 2.86 3.47 -8.08
CA THR A 39 3.72 3.93 -9.18
C THR A 39 2.97 3.94 -10.51
N ASN A 40 2.30 2.84 -10.83
CA ASN A 40 1.53 2.73 -12.08
C ASN A 40 0.34 3.70 -12.12
N SER A 41 -0.38 3.85 -11.00
CA SER A 41 -1.55 4.73 -10.93
C SER A 41 -1.16 6.20 -11.05
N GLN A 42 -0.07 6.60 -10.40
CA GLN A 42 0.50 7.95 -10.50
C GLN A 42 0.97 8.23 -11.94
N ARG A 43 1.74 7.32 -12.56
CA ARG A 43 2.18 7.47 -13.97
C ARG A 43 1.02 7.58 -14.95
N SER A 44 -0.07 6.86 -14.69
CA SER A 44 -1.27 6.89 -15.54
C SER A 44 -2.21 8.07 -15.25
N GLY A 45 -1.88 8.95 -14.30
CA GLY A 45 -2.72 10.10 -13.91
C GLY A 45 -4.01 9.72 -13.16
N ARG A 46 -4.17 8.46 -12.77
CA ARG A 46 -5.38 7.96 -12.07
C ARG A 46 -5.33 8.18 -10.56
N LEU A 47 -4.15 8.49 -10.03
CA LEU A 47 -3.92 8.77 -8.63
C LEU A 47 -3.25 10.13 -8.52
N ASN A 48 -3.83 11.02 -7.72
CA ASN A 48 -3.28 12.36 -7.53
C ASN A 48 -1.93 12.29 -6.73
N PRO A 49 -1.05 13.29 -6.88
CA PRO A 49 0.26 13.28 -6.23
C PRO A 49 0.24 13.22 -4.70
N GLU A 50 -0.75 13.86 -4.06
CA GLU A 50 -0.87 13.89 -2.59
C GLU A 50 -1.20 12.51 -2.03
N SER A 51 -2.22 11.86 -2.57
CA SER A 51 -2.59 10.48 -2.21
C SER A 51 -1.49 9.49 -2.56
N ALA A 52 -0.77 9.70 -3.68
CA ALA A 52 0.39 8.87 -4.02
C ALA A 52 1.51 8.99 -2.97
N ALA A 53 1.84 10.20 -2.53
CA ALA A 53 2.84 10.43 -1.49
C ALA A 53 2.44 9.78 -0.15
N ALA A 54 1.18 9.94 0.26
CA ALA A 54 0.67 9.34 1.49
C ALA A 54 0.74 7.80 1.46
N LEU A 55 0.33 7.18 0.34
CA LEU A 55 0.43 5.73 0.17
C LEU A 55 1.88 5.24 0.11
N GLN A 56 2.79 5.96 -0.56
CA GLN A 56 4.22 5.62 -0.59
C GLN A 56 4.83 5.66 0.81
N ALA A 57 4.48 6.67 1.61
CA ALA A 57 4.93 6.76 3.00
C ALA A 57 4.42 5.58 3.84
N LEU A 58 3.13 5.24 3.71
CA LEU A 58 2.54 4.09 4.39
C LEU A 58 3.24 2.77 4.03
N PHE A 59 3.40 2.48 2.74
CA PHE A 59 4.06 1.24 2.29
C PHE A 59 5.53 1.19 2.72
N SER A 60 6.26 2.30 2.61
CA SER A 60 7.67 2.37 3.02
C SER A 60 7.85 2.13 4.52
N ALA A 61 6.95 2.65 5.35
CA ALA A 61 6.98 2.39 6.79
C ALA A 61 6.71 0.90 7.09
N LYS A 62 5.67 0.32 6.48
CA LYS A 62 5.28 -1.08 6.72
C LYS A 62 6.28 -2.10 6.19
N ILE A 63 6.96 -1.82 5.09
CA ILE A 63 8.04 -2.69 4.58
C ILE A 63 9.23 -2.69 5.54
N LYS A 64 9.59 -1.54 6.12
CA LYS A 64 10.66 -1.47 7.13
C LYS A 64 10.31 -2.27 8.38
N GLU A 65 9.06 -2.22 8.84
CA GLU A 65 8.57 -3.04 9.95
C GLU A 65 8.67 -4.55 9.65
N CYS A 66 8.31 -4.99 8.43
CA CYS A 66 8.40 -6.40 8.03
C CYS A 66 9.83 -6.93 7.91
N ASN A 67 10.77 -6.09 7.47
CA ASN A 67 12.18 -6.48 7.25
C ASN A 67 13.04 -6.38 8.52
N ALA A 68 12.51 -5.88 9.63
CA ALA A 68 13.22 -5.75 10.90
C ALA A 68 13.10 -7.02 11.78
N ILE A 69 12.51 -8.09 11.24
CA ILE A 69 12.27 -9.40 11.87
C ILE A 69 13.16 -10.43 11.15
#